data_AF-A0A4C2EG28-F1
#
_entry.id   AF-A0A4C2EG28-F1
#
_cell.length_a   1.000
_cell.length_b   1.000
_cell.length_c   1.000
_cell.angle_alpha   90.00
_cell.angle_beta   90.00
_cell.angle_gamma   90.00
#
_symmetry.space_group_name_H-M   'P 1'
#
loop_
_entity.id
_entity.type
_entity.pdbx_description
1 polymer ?
#
loop_
_entity_poly.entity_id
_entity_poly.type
_entity_poly.pdbx_seq_one_letter_code
_entity_poly.pdbx_strand_id
1 'polypeptide(L)'
;MGNLDQTSQENSINRRRLLGVIGSGAATALLGTGVGAAKPDHANGNNGNNGVGPCTCGGCPEGTFCGKIEGAPEDGETYTFESDGDSFSVTIESVTEKADGEVTCFEFSTDDEVKQVCVKGGPDTATYDDGDLEGELCAPTNPGGQQAAISNVSFCGSGGEEGELECYQIDLVEGEVITEFGGDDDPGETGYGDSRRFEDFSVCEDGSNLQNLDESGEETKGGCTISWEGLGFNKADNTVDVTVTLSSGSGPCTITLAGYLLPEEETEYNSETLEEQELRNYDTVDLNEGESATLTIYLDG
;
A
#
# COMPACT_ATOMS: atom_id res chain seq x y z
N MET A 1 6.12 41.28 -28.26
CA MET A 1 7.58 41.51 -28.31
C MET A 1 8.17 40.88 -27.06
N GLY A 2 9.07 39.89 -27.22
CA GLY A 2 9.84 39.21 -26.15
C GLY A 2 9.11 37.99 -25.55
N ASN A 3 9.04 36.83 -26.22
CA ASN A 3 10.02 35.72 -26.35
C ASN A 3 10.31 34.93 -25.05
N LEU A 4 9.76 33.71 -25.06
CA LEU A 4 10.11 32.43 -24.41
C LEU A 4 11.49 32.33 -23.73
N ASP A 5 11.51 31.73 -22.55
CA ASP A 5 12.61 30.87 -22.11
C ASP A 5 12.04 29.54 -21.55
N GLN A 6 12.06 28.53 -22.42
CA GLN A 6 11.93 27.12 -22.07
C GLN A 6 13.32 26.62 -21.71
N THR A 7 13.49 26.01 -20.53
CA THR A 7 14.55 25.04 -20.31
C THR A 7 13.95 23.77 -19.72
N SER A 8 13.51 22.89 -20.63
CA SER A 8 13.56 21.45 -20.40
C SER A 8 14.98 20.98 -20.66
N GLN A 9 15.57 20.25 -19.72
CA GLN A 9 16.60 19.27 -20.06
C GLN A 9 16.64 18.14 -19.03
N GLU A 10 16.48 16.94 -19.60
CA GLU A 10 16.59 15.61 -19.06
C GLU A 10 17.77 15.41 -18.10
N ASN A 11 17.58 14.61 -17.05
CA ASN A 11 18.31 13.35 -16.82
C ASN A 11 18.03 12.81 -15.41
N SER A 12 17.37 11.65 -15.30
CA SER A 12 17.91 10.57 -14.47
C SER A 12 17.34 9.19 -14.82
N ILE A 13 18.09 8.49 -15.68
CA ILE A 13 18.44 7.07 -15.57
C ILE A 13 17.29 6.04 -15.56
N ASN A 14 16.95 5.60 -16.77
CA ASN A 14 16.43 4.26 -17.06
C ASN A 14 17.33 3.16 -16.43
N ARG A 15 16.86 2.47 -15.37
CA ARG A 15 17.46 1.22 -14.86
C ARG A 15 16.62 -0.01 -15.25
N ARG A 16 16.41 -0.23 -16.55
CA ARG A 16 16.09 -1.58 -17.06
C ARG A 16 16.95 -1.86 -18.28
N ARG A 17 18.04 -2.60 -18.09
CA ARG A 17 18.65 -3.43 -19.14
C ARG A 17 19.64 -4.46 -18.59
N LEU A 18 19.29 -5.72 -18.87
CA LEU A 18 20.13 -6.77 -19.45
C LEU A 18 21.56 -6.98 -18.91
N LEU A 19 21.73 -8.05 -18.14
CA LEU A 19 22.81 -9.03 -18.27
C LEU A 19 22.12 -10.41 -18.19
N GLY A 20 22.20 -11.36 -19.12
CA GLY A 20 23.31 -11.68 -20.01
C GLY A 20 23.79 -13.11 -19.67
N VAL A 21 23.04 -14.11 -20.13
CA VAL A 21 23.38 -15.54 -20.05
C VAL A 21 24.71 -15.82 -20.77
N ILE A 22 25.61 -16.59 -20.14
CA ILE A 22 26.36 -17.76 -20.66
C ILE A 22 27.42 -18.15 -19.62
N GLY A 23 27.31 -19.35 -19.05
CA GLY A 23 28.32 -19.90 -18.13
C GLY A 23 27.84 -21.15 -17.40
N SER A 24 27.86 -22.29 -18.09
CA SER A 24 27.56 -23.65 -17.66
C SER A 24 27.96 -24.01 -16.22
N GLY A 25 26.98 -24.41 -15.41
CA GLY A 25 27.16 -25.11 -14.14
C GLY A 25 25.79 -25.39 -13.53
N ALA A 26 25.43 -26.66 -13.36
CA ALA A 26 24.16 -27.06 -12.79
C ALA A 26 24.03 -26.52 -11.34
N ALA A 27 23.04 -25.66 -11.12
CA ALA A 27 22.52 -25.37 -9.79
C ALA A 27 21.04 -25.01 -9.96
N THR A 28 20.20 -25.79 -9.27
CA THR A 28 18.76 -25.61 -9.10
C THR A 28 18.41 -24.16 -8.76
N ALA A 29 17.50 -23.59 -9.55
CA ALA A 29 16.86 -22.32 -9.26
C ALA A 29 15.97 -22.47 -8.02
N LEU A 30 16.37 -21.85 -6.91
CA LEU A 30 15.48 -21.46 -5.82
C LEU A 30 15.05 -20.03 -6.14
N LEU A 31 13.77 -19.89 -6.51
CA LEU A 31 13.10 -18.61 -6.66
C LEU A 31 13.00 -17.95 -5.27
N GLY A 32 13.11 -16.62 -5.25
CA GLY A 32 13.57 -15.81 -4.12
C GLY A 32 12.76 -15.97 -2.83
N THR A 33 13.50 -16.11 -1.73
CA THR A 33 13.05 -15.76 -0.38
C THR A 33 13.96 -14.62 0.07
N GLY A 34 13.42 -13.40 0.08
CA GLY A 34 14.11 -12.25 0.67
C GLY A 34 14.31 -12.52 2.15
N VAL A 35 15.54 -12.32 2.64
CA VAL A 35 15.88 -12.44 4.06
C VAL A 35 16.01 -11.02 4.60
N GLY A 36 15.00 -10.59 5.37
CA GLY A 36 15.04 -9.32 6.09
C GLY A 36 15.79 -9.48 7.41
N ALA A 37 16.79 -8.66 7.67
CA ALA A 37 17.50 -8.63 8.94
C ALA A 37 16.87 -7.61 9.88
N ALA A 38 16.64 -7.96 11.14
CA ALA A 38 16.10 -7.04 12.14
C ALA A 38 17.06 -5.87 12.41
N LYS A 39 16.53 -4.65 12.52
CA LYS A 39 17.21 -3.52 13.17
C LYS A 39 16.51 -3.28 14.52
N PRO A 40 17.16 -3.59 15.66
CA PRO A 40 16.64 -3.13 16.95
C PRO A 40 16.76 -1.61 17.03
N ASP A 41 15.80 -0.93 17.66
CA ASP A 41 15.66 0.54 17.66
C ASP A 41 16.70 1.28 18.54
N HIS A 42 17.82 0.62 18.84
CA HIS A 42 18.94 1.14 19.62
C HIS A 42 20.27 0.92 18.91
N ALA A 43 20.75 1.98 18.24
CA ALA A 43 22.11 2.05 17.70
C ALA A 43 23.14 2.11 18.84
N ASN A 44 23.65 0.96 19.29
CA ASN A 44 24.83 0.91 20.14
C ASN A 44 25.82 -0.19 19.73
N GLY A 45 26.74 0.18 18.83
CA GLY A 45 28.16 -0.16 18.93
C GLY A 45 28.60 -1.64 18.95
N ASN A 46 29.03 -2.08 17.76
CA ASN A 46 30.33 -2.75 17.52
C ASN A 46 30.43 -4.29 17.70
N ASN A 47 29.96 -5.04 16.70
CA ASN A 47 30.79 -6.05 16.01
C ASN A 47 30.18 -6.44 14.66
N GLY A 48 31.00 -6.41 13.62
CA GLY A 48 30.55 -6.55 12.23
C GLY A 48 30.00 -7.93 11.86
N ASN A 49 29.14 -7.91 10.83
CA ASN A 49 28.94 -8.98 9.86
C ASN A 49 28.45 -10.37 10.34
N ASN A 50 27.61 -10.44 11.38
CA ASN A 50 27.02 -11.72 11.81
C ASN A 50 25.49 -11.70 11.72
N GLY A 51 24.96 -12.21 10.60
CA GLY A 51 23.52 -12.39 10.39
C GLY A 51 23.21 -12.81 8.96
N VAL A 52 23.86 -13.87 8.45
CA VAL A 52 23.50 -14.44 7.13
C VAL A 52 23.44 -15.96 7.25
N GLY A 53 22.42 -16.43 7.94
CA GLY A 53 21.98 -17.83 7.89
C GLY A 53 20.57 -17.89 7.28
N PRO A 54 20.22 -18.96 6.55
CA PRO A 54 18.87 -19.11 6.01
C PRO A 54 17.84 -19.11 7.14
N CYS A 55 16.60 -18.75 6.80
CA CYS A 55 15.47 -18.84 7.70
C CYS A 55 15.39 -20.22 8.35
N THR A 56 14.98 -20.22 9.61
CA THR A 56 14.81 -21.48 10.33
C THR A 56 13.54 -22.19 9.86
N CYS A 57 12.53 -21.45 9.41
CA CYS A 57 11.40 -22.02 8.69
C CYS A 57 11.85 -22.70 7.39
N GLY A 58 11.26 -23.84 7.06
CA GLY A 58 11.54 -24.58 5.81
C GLY A 58 11.14 -23.84 4.53
N GLY A 59 10.47 -22.69 4.69
CA GLY A 59 9.98 -21.76 3.68
C GLY A 59 8.86 -20.94 4.34
N CYS A 60 8.65 -19.71 3.89
CA CYS A 60 7.50 -18.92 4.34
C CYS A 60 6.26 -19.19 3.47
N PRO A 61 5.05 -19.11 4.05
CA PRO A 61 3.80 -19.13 3.28
C PRO A 61 3.78 -18.07 2.17
N GLU A 62 3.00 -18.32 1.10
CA GLU A 62 2.84 -17.36 0.00
C GLU A 62 2.35 -16.00 0.53
N GLY A 63 2.88 -14.92 -0.05
CA GLY A 63 2.57 -13.55 0.36
C GLY A 63 3.36 -13.03 1.56
N THR A 64 4.21 -13.84 2.20
CA THR A 64 5.04 -13.40 3.34
C THR A 64 6.53 -13.50 3.04
N PHE A 65 7.33 -12.71 3.75
CA PHE A 65 8.78 -12.83 3.76
C PHE A 65 9.30 -13.17 5.16
N CYS A 66 10.56 -13.58 5.22
CA CYS A 66 11.15 -14.05 6.45
C CYS A 66 11.91 -12.92 7.17
N GLY A 67 11.43 -12.59 8.36
CA GLY A 67 12.14 -11.83 9.38
C GLY A 67 12.82 -12.77 10.38
N LYS A 68 14.06 -12.46 10.79
CA LYS A 68 14.81 -13.31 11.73
C LYS A 68 15.43 -12.53 12.88
N ILE A 69 15.25 -13.05 14.10
CA ILE A 69 15.99 -12.67 15.30
C ILE A 69 17.10 -13.70 15.52
N GLU A 70 18.35 -13.24 15.55
CA GLU A 70 19.50 -14.08 15.93
C GLU A 70 19.68 -14.05 17.45
N GLY A 71 19.66 -15.21 18.09
CA GLY A 71 19.68 -15.32 19.54
C GLY A 71 18.28 -15.45 20.15
N ALA A 72 18.22 -15.29 21.47
CA ALA A 72 16.97 -15.23 22.20
C ALA A 72 16.31 -13.86 22.00
N PRO A 73 14.98 -13.78 21.86
CA PRO A 73 14.27 -12.52 21.90
C PRO A 73 14.42 -11.86 23.28
N GLU A 74 14.37 -10.55 23.30
CA GLU A 74 14.46 -9.72 24.52
C GLU A 74 13.09 -9.16 24.87
N ASP A 75 12.76 -9.16 26.17
CA ASP A 75 11.50 -8.68 26.72
C ASP A 75 11.29 -7.17 26.46
N GLY A 76 10.14 -6.81 25.88
CA GLY A 76 9.76 -5.43 25.57
C GLY A 76 10.40 -4.84 24.31
N GLU A 77 11.19 -5.60 23.57
CA GLU A 77 11.85 -5.13 22.35
C GLU A 77 10.98 -5.32 21.10
N THR A 78 10.97 -4.32 20.23
CA THR A 78 10.32 -4.36 18.92
C THR A 78 11.35 -4.60 17.82
N TYR A 79 11.05 -5.57 16.95
CA TYR A 79 11.89 -5.97 15.84
C TYR A 79 11.17 -5.69 14.53
N THR A 80 11.74 -4.78 13.73
CA THR A 80 11.26 -4.49 12.38
C THR A 80 12.09 -5.24 11.35
N PHE A 81 11.42 -5.90 10.41
CA PHE A 81 12.00 -6.63 9.30
C PHE A 81 11.61 -5.98 7.99
N GLU A 82 12.54 -5.86 7.06
CA GLU A 82 12.33 -5.21 5.75
C GLU A 82 12.79 -6.17 4.64
N SER A 83 11.98 -6.32 3.58
CA SER A 83 12.36 -7.07 2.37
C SER A 83 11.65 -6.51 1.14
N ASP A 84 12.41 -6.24 0.07
CA ASP A 84 11.88 -5.85 -1.24
C ASP A 84 10.84 -4.70 -1.24
N GLY A 85 10.91 -3.79 -0.26
CA GLY A 85 10.01 -2.63 -0.14
C GLY A 85 8.84 -2.84 0.81
N ASP A 86 8.68 -4.06 1.33
CA ASP A 86 7.71 -4.42 2.37
C ASP A 86 8.41 -4.46 3.74
N SER A 87 7.66 -4.21 4.82
CA SER A 87 8.17 -4.28 6.19
C SER A 87 7.09 -4.67 7.19
N PHE A 88 7.43 -5.53 8.15
CA PHE A 88 6.59 -5.84 9.31
C PHE A 88 7.37 -5.72 10.62
N SER A 89 6.67 -5.47 11.72
CA SER A 89 7.22 -5.30 13.06
C SER A 89 6.56 -6.22 14.06
N VAL A 90 7.37 -6.86 14.91
CA VAL A 90 6.88 -7.67 16.02
C VAL A 90 7.43 -7.14 17.34
N THR A 91 6.58 -7.01 18.34
CA THR A 91 6.98 -6.62 19.70
C THR A 91 6.96 -7.83 20.61
N ILE A 92 8.06 -8.09 21.30
CA ILE A 92 8.14 -9.18 22.28
C ILE A 92 7.53 -8.68 23.59
N GLU A 93 6.40 -9.23 23.99
CA GLU A 93 5.63 -8.78 25.16
C GLU A 93 6.17 -9.35 26.46
N SER A 94 6.65 -10.59 26.41
CA SER A 94 7.21 -11.28 27.56
C SER A 94 8.13 -12.42 27.14
N VAL A 95 9.07 -12.77 28.03
CA VAL A 95 9.94 -13.94 27.86
C VAL A 95 9.93 -14.82 29.11
N THR A 96 9.98 -16.13 28.91
CA THR A 96 10.11 -17.11 30.00
C THR A 96 11.54 -17.65 30.07
N GLU A 97 12.21 -17.33 31.17
CA GLU A 97 13.59 -17.74 31.45
C GLU A 97 13.70 -18.93 32.41
N LYS A 98 14.73 -19.75 32.21
CA LYS A 98 15.21 -20.69 33.21
C LYS A 98 15.95 -19.96 34.34
N ALA A 99 16.23 -20.70 35.42
CA ALA A 99 16.98 -20.20 36.57
C ALA A 99 18.41 -19.71 36.26
N ASP A 100 18.98 -20.11 35.13
CA ASP A 100 20.29 -19.67 34.63
C ASP A 100 20.22 -18.52 33.62
N GLY A 101 19.01 -17.98 33.35
CA GLY A 101 18.77 -16.86 32.44
C GLY A 101 18.63 -17.27 30.97
N GLU A 102 18.53 -18.57 30.66
CA GLU A 102 18.23 -19.00 29.30
C GLU A 102 16.74 -18.80 28.98
N VAL A 103 16.42 -18.00 27.95
CA VAL A 103 15.06 -17.85 27.43
C VAL A 103 14.60 -19.13 26.75
N THR A 104 13.39 -19.57 27.07
CA THR A 104 12.80 -20.84 26.59
C THR A 104 11.49 -20.69 25.84
N CYS A 105 10.76 -19.62 26.13
CA CYS A 105 9.52 -19.25 25.46
C CYS A 105 9.37 -17.72 25.45
N PHE A 106 8.48 -17.21 24.62
CA PHE A 106 8.14 -15.79 24.53
C PHE A 106 6.71 -15.60 24.05
N GLU A 107 6.13 -14.45 24.36
CA GLU A 107 4.89 -13.95 23.76
C GLU A 107 5.23 -12.74 22.89
N PHE A 108 4.49 -12.54 21.81
CA PHE A 108 4.68 -11.40 20.93
C PHE A 108 3.33 -10.79 20.52
N SER A 109 3.37 -9.53 20.13
CA SER A 109 2.30 -8.79 19.48
C SER A 109 2.79 -8.22 18.16
N THR A 110 1.86 -7.93 17.26
CA THR A 110 2.12 -7.36 15.93
C THR A 110 0.83 -6.72 15.45
N ASP A 111 0.95 -5.56 14.80
CA ASP A 111 -0.13 -4.95 14.03
C ASP A 111 -0.11 -5.45 12.57
N ASP A 112 0.99 -6.10 12.16
CA ASP A 112 1.18 -6.69 10.84
C ASP A 112 0.77 -8.17 10.78
N GLU A 113 0.57 -8.69 9.57
CA GLU A 113 0.22 -10.09 9.35
C GLU A 113 1.45 -11.01 9.57
N VAL A 114 1.34 -11.93 10.54
CA VAL A 114 2.30 -13.01 10.75
C VAL A 114 1.59 -14.35 10.58
N LYS A 115 2.01 -15.14 9.58
CA LYS A 115 1.38 -16.42 9.24
C LYS A 115 2.08 -17.64 9.86
N GLN A 116 3.37 -17.51 10.18
CA GLN A 116 4.15 -18.60 10.74
C GLN A 116 5.31 -18.09 11.60
N VAL A 117 5.59 -18.78 12.71
CA VAL A 117 6.75 -18.54 13.56
C VAL A 117 7.51 -19.84 13.78
N CYS A 118 8.83 -19.81 13.59
CA CYS A 118 9.71 -20.94 13.83
C CYS A 118 10.70 -20.64 14.96
N VAL A 119 10.61 -21.40 16.04
CA VAL A 119 11.44 -21.23 17.24
C VAL A 119 12.48 -22.35 17.28
N LYS A 120 13.77 -22.00 17.19
CA LYS A 120 14.85 -22.97 17.25
C LYS A 120 15.43 -23.09 18.64
N GLY A 121 15.49 -24.33 19.11
CA GLY A 121 16.21 -24.69 20.33
C GLY A 121 16.97 -25.99 20.14
N GLY A 122 18.28 -25.97 20.43
CA GLY A 122 19.14 -27.13 20.23
C GLY A 122 19.19 -27.58 18.76
N PRO A 123 19.06 -28.90 18.47
CA PRO A 123 19.07 -29.41 17.10
C PRO A 123 17.72 -29.26 16.38
N ASP A 124 16.64 -28.99 17.11
CA ASP A 124 15.27 -29.08 16.62
C ASP A 124 14.65 -27.67 16.41
N THR A 125 13.49 -27.63 15.75
CA THR A 125 12.72 -26.41 15.51
C THR A 125 11.26 -26.69 15.76
N ALA A 126 10.60 -25.83 16.53
CA ALA A 126 9.16 -25.80 16.68
C ALA A 126 8.60 -24.81 15.64
N THR A 127 7.53 -25.19 14.96
CA THR A 127 6.84 -24.35 13.97
C THR A 127 5.42 -24.15 14.45
N TYR A 128 5.00 -22.89 14.43
CA TYR A 128 3.68 -22.42 14.81
C TYR A 128 3.07 -21.74 13.59
N ASP A 129 1.89 -22.18 13.18
CA ASP A 129 1.17 -21.65 12.03
C ASP A 129 -0.03 -20.82 12.50
N ASP A 130 -0.65 -20.10 11.57
CA ASP A 130 -1.89 -19.36 11.80
C ASP A 130 -2.94 -20.18 12.58
N GLY A 131 -3.41 -19.62 13.70
CA GLY A 131 -4.26 -20.29 14.70
C GLY A 131 -3.54 -20.86 15.93
N ASP A 132 -2.22 -21.13 15.85
CA ASP A 132 -1.37 -21.56 16.98
C ASP A 132 -0.40 -20.44 17.42
N LEU A 133 -0.56 -19.24 16.88
CA LEU A 133 0.23 -18.06 17.22
C LEU A 133 -0.28 -17.32 18.47
N GLU A 134 -1.47 -17.68 18.96
CA GLU A 134 -2.03 -17.11 20.19
C GLU A 134 -1.33 -17.70 21.43
N GLY A 135 -0.64 -16.83 22.17
CA GLY A 135 -0.03 -17.16 23.46
C GLY A 135 1.47 -17.46 23.39
N GLU A 136 1.97 -18.17 24.40
CA GLU A 136 3.40 -18.38 24.61
C GLU A 136 4.00 -19.39 23.59
N LEU A 137 4.94 -18.91 22.78
CA LEU A 137 5.68 -19.70 21.80
C LEU A 137 7.00 -20.20 22.39
N CYS A 138 7.24 -21.49 22.30
CA CYS A 138 8.27 -22.18 23.05
C CYS A 138 9.28 -22.89 22.14
N ALA A 139 10.52 -23.03 22.62
CA ALA A 139 11.49 -23.90 21.97
C ALA A 139 11.04 -25.39 21.98
N PRO A 140 11.68 -26.27 21.22
CA PRO A 140 11.48 -27.71 21.39
C PRO A 140 12.01 -28.23 22.73
N THR A 141 11.43 -29.34 23.20
CA THR A 141 12.00 -30.12 24.31
C THR A 141 13.12 -31.02 23.79
N ASN A 142 14.31 -30.91 24.38
CA ASN A 142 15.45 -31.77 24.05
C ASN A 142 15.17 -33.25 24.41
N PRO A 143 15.90 -34.21 23.82
CA PRO A 143 15.75 -35.65 24.14
C PRO A 143 15.89 -36.02 25.63
N GLY A 144 16.49 -35.14 26.44
CA GLY A 144 16.57 -35.28 27.91
C GLY A 144 15.30 -34.86 28.67
N GLY A 145 14.23 -34.47 27.99
CA GLY A 145 12.98 -34.01 28.58
C GLY A 145 13.00 -32.58 29.13
N GLN A 146 14.07 -31.83 28.84
CA GLN A 146 14.20 -30.43 29.24
C GLN A 146 13.98 -29.50 28.06
N GLN A 147 13.25 -28.41 28.30
CA GLN A 147 13.04 -27.34 27.35
C GLN A 147 14.38 -26.75 26.88
N ALA A 148 14.57 -26.64 25.56
CA ALA A 148 15.78 -26.03 25.00
C ALA A 148 15.77 -24.51 25.20
N ALA A 149 16.95 -23.90 25.27
CA ALA A 149 17.06 -22.45 25.15
C ALA A 149 16.79 -22.04 23.70
N ILE A 150 16.14 -20.89 23.51
CA ILE A 150 15.94 -20.29 22.19
C ILE A 150 17.30 -19.81 21.67
N SER A 151 17.59 -20.19 20.42
CA SER A 151 18.83 -19.82 19.73
C SER A 151 18.60 -18.93 18.51
N ASN A 152 17.41 -19.01 17.92
CA ASN A 152 16.90 -18.06 16.94
C ASN A 152 15.38 -18.18 16.83
N VAL A 153 14.78 -17.13 16.28
CA VAL A 153 13.36 -17.08 15.92
C VAL A 153 13.26 -16.57 14.49
N SER A 154 12.39 -17.19 13.69
CA SER A 154 12.02 -16.68 12.37
C SER A 154 10.52 -16.42 12.33
N PHE A 155 10.13 -15.26 11.83
CA PHE A 155 8.77 -14.84 11.58
C PHE A 155 8.56 -14.82 10.07
N CYS A 156 7.50 -15.44 9.59
CA CYS A 156 7.02 -15.28 8.24
C CYS A 156 5.83 -14.34 8.28
N GLY A 157 6.10 -13.08 7.98
CA GLY A 157 5.11 -12.02 7.96
C GLY A 157 5.23 -11.18 6.70
N SER A 158 4.26 -10.33 6.52
CA SER A 158 4.24 -9.25 5.52
C SER A 158 3.84 -7.99 6.27
N GLY A 159 4.26 -6.83 5.79
CA GLY A 159 3.65 -5.60 6.26
C GLY A 159 2.15 -5.77 6.11
N GLY A 160 1.41 -5.50 7.19
CA GLY A 160 -0.03 -5.56 7.12
C GLY A 160 -0.47 -4.63 5.99
N GLU A 161 -0.97 -5.19 4.89
CA GLU A 161 -1.95 -4.49 4.06
C GLU A 161 -3.28 -4.40 4.82
N GLU A 162 -3.22 -4.00 6.10
CA GLU A 162 -4.31 -3.41 6.86
C GLU A 162 -3.96 -1.94 7.16
N GLY A 163 -3.18 -1.29 6.30
CA GLY A 163 -3.60 0.05 5.91
C GLY A 163 -4.92 -0.16 5.19
N GLU A 164 -6.02 0.34 5.75
CA GLU A 164 -7.32 0.28 5.10
C GLU A 164 -7.14 0.72 3.66
N LEU A 165 -7.45 -0.19 2.71
CA LEU A 165 -7.30 0.07 1.30
C LEU A 165 -8.09 1.35 0.98
N GLU A 166 -7.39 2.46 0.77
CA GLU A 166 -8.08 3.71 0.50
C GLU A 166 -8.78 3.59 -0.85
N CYS A 167 -10.09 3.80 -0.83
CA CYS A 167 -10.89 3.83 -2.04
C CYS A 167 -11.37 5.25 -2.26
N TYR A 168 -11.48 5.62 -3.52
CA TYR A 168 -11.77 6.96 -3.96
C TYR A 168 -12.99 6.97 -4.84
N GLN A 169 -13.75 8.05 -4.75
CA GLN A 169 -14.73 8.45 -5.76
C GLN A 169 -14.10 9.51 -6.65
N ILE A 170 -14.15 9.27 -7.95
CA ILE A 170 -13.62 10.17 -8.97
C ILE A 170 -14.78 10.73 -9.77
N ASP A 171 -14.80 12.04 -9.90
CA ASP A 171 -15.90 12.77 -10.50
C ASP A 171 -15.43 13.73 -11.59
N LEU A 172 -16.06 13.64 -12.76
CA LEU A 172 -15.93 14.61 -13.83
C LEU A 172 -17.22 15.43 -13.92
N VAL A 173 -17.14 16.72 -13.59
CA VAL A 173 -18.33 17.57 -13.39
C VAL A 173 -18.23 18.92 -14.09
N GLU A 174 -19.38 19.51 -14.38
CA GLU A 174 -19.54 20.91 -14.78
C GLU A 174 -19.51 21.81 -13.53
N GLY A 175 -18.79 22.92 -13.57
CA GLY A 175 -18.65 23.92 -12.49
C GLY A 175 -17.50 23.66 -11.52
N GLU A 176 -17.48 24.43 -10.44
CA GLU A 176 -16.45 24.38 -9.38
C GLU A 176 -16.51 23.08 -8.55
N VAL A 177 -15.38 22.67 -7.98
CA VAL A 177 -15.29 21.53 -7.05
C VAL A 177 -16.21 21.71 -5.83
N ILE A 178 -16.74 20.60 -5.31
CA ILE A 178 -17.40 20.56 -4.00
C ILE A 178 -16.31 20.23 -2.98
N THR A 179 -16.10 21.11 -2.01
CA THR A 179 -15.07 20.93 -0.98
C THR A 179 -15.62 20.27 0.28
N GLU A 180 -16.91 20.42 0.55
CA GLU A 180 -17.59 19.80 1.69
C GLU A 180 -19.02 19.42 1.29
N PHE A 181 -19.33 18.12 1.31
CA PHE A 181 -20.70 17.66 1.07
C PHE A 181 -21.62 18.06 2.22
N GLY A 182 -22.85 18.51 1.91
CA GLY A 182 -23.74 19.15 2.88
C GLY A 182 -23.33 20.57 3.30
N GLY A 183 -22.22 21.08 2.76
CA GLY A 183 -21.68 22.42 3.01
C GLY A 183 -22.38 23.54 2.22
N ASP A 184 -21.86 24.77 2.33
CA ASP A 184 -22.40 25.96 1.64
C ASP A 184 -22.18 25.90 0.10
N ASP A 185 -21.26 25.07 -0.36
CA ASP A 185 -20.88 24.82 -1.75
C ASP A 185 -21.50 23.55 -2.34
N ASP A 186 -22.22 22.77 -1.53
CA ASP A 186 -23.08 21.68 -1.99
C ASP A 186 -24.43 22.26 -2.46
N PRO A 187 -24.81 22.08 -3.75
CA PRO A 187 -26.04 22.66 -4.29
C PRO A 187 -27.35 22.20 -3.62
N GLY A 188 -27.37 21.14 -2.79
CA GLY A 188 -28.42 20.88 -1.79
C GLY A 188 -29.86 20.56 -2.27
N GLU A 189 -30.57 19.77 -1.43
CA GLU A 189 -31.93 19.16 -1.54
C GLU A 189 -32.16 17.95 -2.47
N THR A 190 -31.32 17.69 -3.49
CA THR A 190 -31.43 16.46 -4.32
C THR A 190 -30.34 15.42 -4.09
N GLY A 191 -29.46 15.64 -3.10
CA GLY A 191 -28.23 14.86 -2.91
C GLY A 191 -27.17 15.22 -3.96
N TYR A 192 -25.95 14.70 -3.79
CA TYR A 192 -24.91 14.62 -4.80
C TYR A 192 -25.52 14.11 -6.12
N GLY A 193 -25.93 15.05 -6.98
CA GLY A 193 -27.09 14.87 -7.84
C GLY A 193 -26.82 15.31 -9.26
N ASP A 194 -26.44 14.33 -10.08
CA ASP A 194 -26.66 14.03 -11.52
C ASP A 194 -26.75 15.17 -12.58
N SER A 195 -27.10 16.39 -12.19
CA SER A 195 -27.31 17.56 -13.03
C SER A 195 -26.02 18.21 -13.56
N ARG A 196 -24.90 18.04 -12.82
CA ARG A 196 -23.58 18.59 -13.17
C ARG A 196 -22.60 17.51 -13.63
N ARG A 197 -22.86 16.26 -13.30
CA ARG A 197 -21.93 15.15 -13.46
C ARG A 197 -21.95 14.59 -14.87
N PHE A 198 -20.78 14.51 -15.49
CA PHE A 198 -20.58 13.89 -16.79
C PHE A 198 -20.21 12.41 -16.65
N GLU A 199 -19.36 12.09 -15.67
CA GLU A 199 -18.86 10.74 -15.42
C GLU A 199 -18.48 10.59 -13.95
N ASP A 200 -18.63 9.37 -13.41
CA ASP A 200 -18.15 8.99 -12.08
C ASP A 200 -17.79 7.53 -11.98
N PHE A 201 -16.70 7.26 -11.27
CA PHE A 201 -16.30 5.90 -10.95
C PHE A 201 -15.64 5.85 -9.58
N SER A 202 -15.66 4.67 -8.97
CA SER A 202 -14.87 4.38 -7.79
C SER A 202 -13.56 3.69 -8.18
N VAL A 203 -12.53 3.81 -7.36
CA VAL A 203 -11.26 3.09 -7.56
C VAL A 203 -10.52 2.99 -6.23
N CYS A 204 -9.85 1.88 -5.97
CA CYS A 204 -8.99 1.74 -4.80
C CYS A 204 -7.50 1.87 -5.18
N GLU A 205 -6.64 2.19 -4.21
CA GLU A 205 -5.20 2.45 -4.42
C GLU A 205 -4.48 1.34 -5.20
N ASP A 206 -4.86 0.08 -5.00
CA ASP A 206 -4.30 -1.07 -5.71
C ASP A 206 -4.72 -1.16 -7.20
N GLY A 207 -5.57 -0.24 -7.63
CA GLY A 207 -6.21 -0.15 -8.94
C GLY A 207 -7.40 -1.10 -9.10
N SER A 208 -7.91 -1.66 -8.01
CA SER A 208 -9.14 -2.44 -8.02
C SER A 208 -10.38 -1.54 -8.03
N ASN A 209 -11.53 -2.17 -8.17
CA ASN A 209 -12.85 -1.56 -8.13
C ASN A 209 -13.11 -0.39 -9.10
N LEU A 210 -12.63 -0.47 -10.36
CA LEU A 210 -12.96 0.47 -11.46
C LEU A 210 -14.43 0.38 -11.91
N GLN A 211 -15.36 0.38 -10.96
CA GLN A 211 -16.78 0.24 -11.22
C GLN A 211 -17.31 1.52 -11.88
N ASN A 212 -18.09 1.36 -12.94
CA ASN A 212 -18.69 2.45 -13.73
C ASN A 212 -17.72 3.30 -14.56
N LEU A 213 -16.41 2.99 -14.57
CA LEU A 213 -15.47 3.72 -15.42
C LEU A 213 -15.79 3.55 -16.91
N ASP A 214 -16.26 4.63 -17.53
CA ASP A 214 -16.24 4.81 -18.97
C ASP A 214 -15.04 5.68 -19.39
N GLU A 215 -13.98 5.05 -19.92
CA GLU A 215 -12.72 5.71 -20.32
C GLU A 215 -12.91 6.84 -21.36
N SER A 216 -14.04 6.83 -22.06
CA SER A 216 -14.41 7.85 -23.05
C SER A 216 -15.92 7.95 -23.20
N GLY A 217 -16.41 9.16 -23.44
CA GLY A 217 -17.83 9.41 -23.65
C GLY A 217 -18.13 10.81 -24.15
N GLU A 218 -19.41 11.09 -24.33
CA GLU A 218 -19.92 12.42 -24.65
C GLU A 218 -21.24 12.63 -23.91
N GLU A 219 -21.35 13.72 -23.17
CA GLU A 219 -22.56 14.04 -22.42
C GLU A 219 -22.80 15.55 -22.36
N THR A 220 -24.05 15.94 -22.07
CA THR A 220 -24.47 17.34 -21.94
C THR A 220 -25.05 17.61 -20.56
N LYS A 221 -24.42 18.52 -19.81
CA LYS A 221 -24.83 18.94 -18.46
C LYS A 221 -24.69 20.45 -18.32
N GLY A 222 -25.60 21.11 -17.61
CA GLY A 222 -25.56 22.58 -17.45
C GLY A 222 -25.65 23.41 -18.75
N GLY A 223 -25.90 22.79 -19.92
CA GLY A 223 -25.79 23.46 -21.23
C GLY A 223 -24.40 23.42 -21.86
N CYS A 224 -23.50 22.62 -21.28
CA CYS A 224 -22.16 22.28 -21.76
C CYS A 224 -22.17 20.84 -22.27
N THR A 225 -21.82 20.65 -23.54
CA THR A 225 -21.62 19.32 -24.13
C THR A 225 -20.13 19.06 -24.22
N ILE A 226 -19.62 18.12 -23.45
CA ILE A 226 -18.21 17.70 -23.52
C ILE A 226 -18.11 16.29 -24.08
N SER A 227 -16.97 16.01 -24.70
CA SER A 227 -16.47 14.64 -24.88
C SER A 227 -15.21 14.45 -24.05
N TRP A 228 -15.02 13.27 -23.49
CA TRP A 228 -13.78 12.90 -22.79
C TRP A 228 -13.14 11.66 -23.41
N GLU A 229 -11.81 11.60 -23.31
CA GLU A 229 -11.01 10.45 -23.73
C GLU A 229 -9.88 10.19 -22.72
N GLY A 230 -9.63 8.90 -22.48
CA GLY A 230 -8.53 8.44 -21.65
C GLY A 230 -8.75 8.65 -20.15
N LEU A 231 -10.01 8.77 -19.69
CA LEU A 231 -10.29 8.79 -18.26
C LEU A 231 -9.82 7.46 -17.65
N GLY A 232 -8.94 7.55 -16.66
CA GLY A 232 -8.43 6.35 -16.01
C GLY A 232 -7.58 6.66 -14.79
N PHE A 233 -7.24 5.59 -14.07
CA PHE A 233 -6.42 5.63 -12.86
C PHE A 233 -5.09 4.90 -13.08
N ASN A 234 -4.00 5.52 -12.64
CA ASN A 234 -2.66 4.94 -12.66
C ASN A 234 -2.20 4.63 -11.22
N LYS A 235 -2.32 3.37 -10.82
CA LYS A 235 -1.87 2.88 -9.51
C LYS A 235 -0.37 2.97 -9.23
N ALA A 236 0.45 3.29 -10.24
CA ALA A 236 1.90 3.42 -10.02
C ALA A 236 2.25 4.73 -9.31
N ASP A 237 1.40 5.73 -9.41
CA ASP A 237 1.58 7.08 -8.90
C ASP A 237 0.26 7.72 -8.43
N ASN A 238 -0.77 6.90 -8.14
CA ASN A 238 -2.10 7.28 -7.68
C ASN A 238 -2.68 8.51 -8.39
N THR A 239 -2.51 8.53 -9.71
CA THR A 239 -2.91 9.65 -10.56
C THR A 239 -4.17 9.29 -11.34
N VAL A 240 -5.10 10.24 -11.46
CA VAL A 240 -6.20 10.19 -12.41
C VAL A 240 -6.00 11.28 -13.45
N ASP A 241 -6.14 10.94 -14.71
CA ASP A 241 -6.10 11.89 -15.80
C ASP A 241 -7.23 11.68 -16.80
N VAL A 242 -7.61 12.76 -17.50
CA VAL A 242 -8.60 12.73 -18.57
C VAL A 242 -8.36 13.88 -19.53
N THR A 243 -8.56 13.65 -20.83
CA THR A 243 -8.63 14.73 -21.81
C THR A 243 -10.08 15.06 -22.13
N VAL A 244 -10.48 16.30 -21.86
CA VAL A 244 -11.82 16.82 -22.13
C VAL A 244 -11.81 17.78 -23.30
N THR A 245 -12.87 17.76 -24.11
CA THR A 245 -13.10 18.69 -25.21
C THR A 245 -14.52 19.24 -25.11
N LEU A 246 -14.67 20.57 -25.14
CA LEU A 246 -15.99 21.19 -25.17
C LEU A 246 -16.54 21.23 -26.60
N SER A 247 -17.47 20.34 -26.92
CA SER A 247 -18.10 20.23 -28.24
C SER A 247 -19.13 21.32 -28.50
N SER A 248 -19.90 21.73 -27.49
CA SER A 248 -20.83 22.86 -27.61
C SER A 248 -21.17 23.48 -26.25
N GLY A 249 -21.44 24.78 -26.22
CA GLY A 249 -21.80 25.48 -24.99
C GLY A 249 -22.48 26.82 -25.28
N SER A 250 -23.31 27.30 -24.34
CA SER A 250 -23.93 28.64 -24.44
C SER A 250 -22.96 29.79 -24.07
N GLY A 251 -21.75 29.43 -23.63
CA GLY A 251 -20.66 30.29 -23.21
C GLY A 251 -19.46 29.42 -22.79
N PRO A 252 -18.45 30.00 -22.12
CA PRO A 252 -17.41 29.23 -21.46
C PRO A 252 -18.02 28.25 -20.44
N CYS A 253 -17.47 27.05 -20.38
CA CYS A 253 -17.86 26.01 -19.45
C CYS A 253 -16.70 25.68 -18.51
N THR A 254 -16.95 25.77 -17.21
CA THR A 254 -16.01 25.32 -16.18
C THR A 254 -16.16 23.81 -16.03
N ILE A 255 -15.08 23.07 -16.14
CA ILE A 255 -15.03 21.61 -16.01
C ILE A 255 -14.03 21.26 -14.92
N THR A 256 -14.42 20.36 -14.01
CA THR A 256 -13.59 19.92 -12.88
C THR A 256 -13.48 18.40 -12.87
N LEU A 257 -12.26 17.91 -12.68
CA LEU A 257 -11.95 16.55 -12.26
C LEU A 257 -11.65 16.59 -10.76
N ALA A 258 -12.38 15.83 -9.95
CA ALA A 258 -12.20 15.79 -8.49
C ALA A 258 -12.07 14.35 -8.00
N GLY A 259 -11.29 14.16 -6.93
CA GLY A 259 -11.15 12.88 -6.25
C GLY A 259 -11.43 13.04 -4.76
N TYR A 260 -12.30 12.19 -4.23
CA TYR A 260 -12.70 12.14 -2.83
C TYR A 260 -12.33 10.81 -2.23
N LEU A 261 -11.80 10.80 -1.01
CA LEU A 261 -11.65 9.60 -0.22
C LEU A 261 -13.03 9.10 0.23
N LEU A 262 -13.30 7.82 0.00
CA LEU A 262 -14.47 7.14 0.54
C LEU A 262 -14.27 6.82 2.03
N PRO A 263 -15.34 6.76 2.82
CA PRO A 263 -15.26 6.39 4.23
C PRO A 263 -14.61 5.01 4.43
N GLU A 264 -14.09 4.77 5.62
CA GLU A 264 -13.52 3.47 6.01
C GLU A 264 -14.49 2.33 5.67
N GLU A 265 -13.96 1.21 5.16
CA GLU A 265 -14.71 0.03 4.71
C GLU A 265 -15.59 0.22 3.44
N GLU A 266 -15.76 1.43 2.92
CA GLU A 266 -16.52 1.68 1.69
C GLU A 266 -15.63 1.55 0.45
N THR A 267 -16.14 0.85 -0.56
CA THR A 267 -15.44 0.70 -1.85
C THR A 267 -16.15 1.40 -3.00
N GLU A 268 -17.42 1.75 -2.81
CA GLU A 268 -18.29 2.32 -3.83
C GLU A 268 -18.97 3.59 -3.29
N TYR A 269 -19.46 4.43 -4.19
CA TYR A 269 -20.28 5.58 -3.80
C TYR A 269 -21.49 5.14 -2.97
N ASN A 270 -21.63 5.75 -1.78
CA ASN A 270 -22.79 5.58 -0.91
C ASN A 270 -23.36 6.95 -0.51
N SER A 271 -24.59 7.23 -0.96
CA SER A 271 -25.27 8.49 -0.66
C SER A 271 -25.58 8.70 0.82
N GLU A 272 -25.60 7.62 1.62
CA GLU A 272 -25.87 7.71 3.06
C GLU A 272 -24.64 8.18 3.86
N THR A 273 -23.43 8.04 3.31
CA THR A 273 -22.15 8.39 3.94
C THR A 273 -21.42 9.51 3.18
N LEU A 274 -22.12 10.23 2.29
CA LEU A 274 -21.56 11.30 1.47
C LEU A 274 -20.86 12.39 2.30
N GLU A 275 -21.44 12.81 3.44
CA GLU A 275 -20.86 13.83 4.33
C GLU A 275 -19.56 13.38 5.00
N GLU A 276 -19.23 12.09 4.94
CA GLU A 276 -18.01 11.51 5.50
C GLU A 276 -16.87 11.45 4.46
N GLN A 277 -17.14 11.72 3.19
CA GLN A 277 -16.12 11.76 2.15
C GLN A 277 -15.20 13.00 2.30
N GLU A 278 -13.90 12.80 2.08
CA GLU A 278 -12.90 13.87 2.16
C GLU A 278 -12.37 14.21 0.76
N LEU A 279 -12.44 15.48 0.34
CA LEU A 279 -11.79 15.92 -0.89
C LEU A 279 -10.28 15.73 -0.79
N ARG A 280 -9.71 14.89 -1.67
CA ARG A 280 -8.26 14.68 -1.79
C ARG A 280 -7.62 15.73 -2.69
N ASN A 281 -8.13 15.86 -3.91
CA ASN A 281 -7.54 16.75 -4.91
C ASN A 281 -8.52 17.05 -6.05
N TYR A 282 -8.25 18.12 -6.80
CA TYR A 282 -9.04 18.51 -7.96
C TYR A 282 -8.23 19.32 -8.98
N ASP A 283 -8.66 19.29 -10.23
CA ASP A 283 -8.16 20.14 -11.31
C ASP A 283 -9.34 20.73 -12.08
N THR A 284 -9.30 22.03 -12.35
CA THR A 284 -10.43 22.81 -12.90
C THR A 284 -9.97 23.67 -14.07
N VAL A 285 -10.76 23.69 -15.14
CA VAL A 285 -10.48 24.46 -16.35
C VAL A 285 -11.74 25.12 -16.92
N ASP A 286 -11.59 26.34 -17.43
CA ASP A 286 -12.61 26.99 -18.26
C ASP A 286 -12.33 26.73 -19.74
N LEU A 287 -13.29 26.15 -20.46
CA LEU A 287 -13.19 25.86 -21.89
C LEU A 287 -14.20 26.68 -22.70
N ASN A 288 -13.77 27.17 -23.86
CA ASN A 288 -14.65 27.67 -24.91
C ASN A 288 -14.97 26.57 -25.92
N GLU A 289 -16.03 26.78 -26.72
CA GLU A 289 -16.44 25.82 -27.75
C GLU A 289 -15.27 25.47 -28.69
N GLY A 290 -14.98 24.18 -28.82
CA GLY A 290 -13.90 23.62 -29.61
C GLY A 290 -12.54 23.57 -28.92
N GLU A 291 -12.41 24.03 -27.67
CA GLU A 291 -11.19 23.89 -26.87
C GLU A 291 -11.13 22.53 -26.17
N SER A 292 -9.90 22.07 -25.91
CA SER A 292 -9.61 20.87 -25.15
C SER A 292 -8.52 21.10 -24.12
N ALA A 293 -8.58 20.35 -23.03
CA ALA A 293 -7.59 20.35 -21.96
C ALA A 293 -7.44 18.95 -21.36
N THR A 294 -6.27 18.69 -20.81
CA THR A 294 -6.03 17.50 -19.99
C THR A 294 -6.09 17.93 -18.53
N LEU A 295 -6.93 17.26 -17.75
CA LEU A 295 -7.05 17.42 -16.31
C LEU A 295 -6.27 16.28 -15.64
N THR A 296 -5.59 16.58 -14.54
CA THR A 296 -4.81 15.57 -13.82
C THR A 296 -4.83 15.83 -12.32
N ILE A 297 -5.17 14.81 -11.53
CA ILE A 297 -5.19 14.86 -10.07
C ILE A 297 -4.32 13.75 -9.49
N TYR A 298 -3.68 14.04 -8.35
CA TYR A 298 -2.91 13.08 -7.56
C TYR A 298 -3.68 12.84 -6.26
N LEU A 299 -3.97 11.58 -5.92
CA LEU A 299 -4.82 11.24 -4.79
C LEU A 299 -4.06 11.04 -3.47
N ASP A 300 -2.73 10.86 -3.55
CA ASP A 300 -1.85 10.77 -2.38
C ASP A 300 -1.89 12.07 -1.55
N GLY A 301 -2.19 11.94 -0.25
CA GLY A 301 -2.15 13.02 0.74
C GLY A 301 -0.75 13.39 1.24
#